data_AF-A0A5Y8WPW3-F1
#
_entry.id   AF-A0A5Y8WPW3-F1
#
_cell.length_a   1.000
_cell.length_b   1.000
_cell.length_c   1.000
_cell.angle_alpha   90.00
_cell.angle_beta   90.00
_cell.angle_gamma   90.00
#
_symmetry.space_group_name_H-M   'P 1'
#
loop_
_entity.id
_entity.type
_entity.pdbx_description
1 polymer ?
#
loop_
_entity_poly.entity_id
_entity_poly.type
_entity_poly.pdbx_seq_one_letter_code
_entity_poly.pdbx_strand_id
1 'polypeptide(L)'
;MQAIILCGGLGTRLKSIIKDIPKPMAPINDKPFLEFIFEYLKKQGIKEVILAVSYKYEVIQEYFKDEFLGIKIKYSIEKEPLGTGGAIKEALKFIKNEAYVLNGDTIFDIDLKKLILNNSKICLALKQMNDFDRYGTVELDSKNYIKLFKEKEFKKQGLI
;
A
#
# COMPACT_ATOMS: atom_id res chain seq x y z
N MET A 1 -14.28 -2.14 7.71
CA MET A 1 -13.06 -2.78 7.16
C MET A 1 -11.83 -2.21 7.82
N GLN A 2 -10.77 -3.01 7.95
CA GLN A 2 -9.43 -2.54 8.30
C GLN A 2 -8.64 -2.24 7.02
N ALA A 3 -7.49 -1.57 7.15
CA ALA A 3 -6.53 -1.42 6.05
C ALA A 3 -5.12 -1.76 6.50
N ILE A 4 -4.31 -2.33 5.61
CA ILE A 4 -2.87 -2.55 5.75
C ILE A 4 -2.17 -1.55 4.83
N ILE A 5 -1.18 -0.82 5.35
CA ILE A 5 -0.32 0.05 4.55
C ILE A 5 1.10 -0.50 4.59
N LEU A 6 1.68 -0.75 3.41
CA LEU A 6 3.03 -1.26 3.25
C LEU A 6 4.05 -0.13 3.35
N CYS A 7 4.71 -0.03 4.51
CA CYS A 7 5.67 1.01 4.84
C CYS A 7 7.12 0.49 5.01
N GLY A 8 7.35 -0.82 4.92
CA GLY A 8 8.65 -1.48 5.21
C GLY A 8 9.69 -1.50 4.08
N GLY A 9 9.55 -0.70 3.03
CA GLY A 9 10.49 -0.68 1.90
C GLY A 9 11.78 0.11 2.20
N LEU A 10 12.93 -0.41 1.78
CA LEU A 10 14.25 0.24 1.97
C LEU A 10 14.43 1.58 1.23
N GLY A 11 13.48 1.99 0.39
CA GLY A 11 13.50 3.31 -0.28
C GLY A 11 14.75 3.57 -1.13
N THR A 12 15.39 2.52 -1.67
CA THR A 12 16.76 2.58 -2.23
C THR A 12 16.96 3.62 -3.33
N ARG A 13 15.94 3.95 -4.12
CA ARG A 13 16.00 4.98 -5.18
C ARG A 13 15.95 6.41 -4.65
N LEU A 14 15.38 6.64 -3.47
CA LEU A 14 15.28 7.96 -2.83
C LEU A 14 16.36 8.19 -1.76
N LYS A 15 17.14 7.16 -1.41
CA LYS A 15 18.22 7.25 -0.40
C LYS A 15 19.23 8.38 -0.68
N SER A 16 19.43 8.75 -1.95
CA SER A 16 20.34 9.85 -2.33
C SER A 16 19.80 11.23 -2.02
N ILE A 17 18.46 11.40 -1.96
CA ILE A 17 17.77 12.68 -1.77
C ILE A 17 17.27 12.81 -0.33
N ILE A 18 16.89 11.68 0.26
CA ILE A 18 16.26 11.59 1.55
C ILE A 18 17.17 10.72 2.43
N LYS A 19 18.24 11.32 2.94
CA LYS A 19 19.06 10.66 3.96
C LYS A 19 18.25 10.60 5.24
N ASP A 20 18.11 9.39 5.75
CA ASP A 20 17.68 9.07 7.10
C ASP A 20 16.21 9.06 7.50
N ILE A 21 15.24 9.31 6.61
CA ILE A 21 13.81 9.09 6.91
C ILE A 21 13.20 7.99 6.02
N PRO A 22 12.24 7.19 6.54
CA PRO A 22 11.49 6.22 5.74
C PRO A 22 10.79 6.88 4.54
N LYS A 23 10.69 6.18 3.39
CA LYS A 23 10.03 6.73 2.19
C LYS A 23 8.60 7.26 2.46
N PRO A 24 7.73 6.58 3.22
CA PRO A 24 6.41 7.13 3.56
C PRO A 24 6.45 8.44 4.35
N MET A 25 7.58 8.77 4.99
CA MET A 25 7.81 10.02 5.72
C MET A 25 8.36 11.15 4.85
N ALA A 26 8.64 10.90 3.56
CA ALA A 26 9.12 11.92 2.64
C ALA A 26 8.14 13.12 2.62
N PRO A 27 8.62 14.35 2.82
CA PRO A 27 7.75 15.52 2.87
C PRO A 27 7.21 15.86 1.48
N ILE A 28 5.92 16.15 1.40
CA ILE A 28 5.26 16.77 0.26
C ILE A 28 4.43 17.93 0.79
N ASN A 29 4.79 19.16 0.42
CA ASN A 29 4.17 20.39 0.96
C ASN A 29 4.13 20.37 2.50
N ASP A 30 5.29 20.19 3.13
CA ASP A 30 5.51 20.24 4.58
C ASP A 30 4.84 19.15 5.43
N LYS A 31 4.22 18.15 4.80
CA LYS A 31 3.66 16.98 5.51
C LYS A 31 4.16 15.63 4.96
N PRO A 32 4.27 14.58 5.78
CA PRO A 32 4.65 13.24 5.32
C PRO A 32 3.72 12.71 4.22
N PHE A 33 4.25 12.02 3.21
CA PHE A 33 3.42 11.37 2.19
C PHE A 33 2.35 10.44 2.80
N LEU A 34 2.70 9.72 3.87
CA LEU A 34 1.78 8.83 4.57
C LEU A 34 0.55 9.56 5.13
N GLU A 35 0.66 10.85 5.46
CA GLU A 35 -0.48 11.66 5.91
C GLU A 35 -1.56 11.77 4.83
N PHE A 36 -1.18 11.92 3.55
CA PHE A 36 -2.14 11.94 2.44
C PHE A 36 -2.89 10.61 2.32
N ILE A 37 -2.25 9.48 2.63
CA ILE A 37 -2.91 8.17 2.67
C ILE A 37 -3.91 8.13 3.84
N PHE A 38 -3.55 8.63 5.02
CA PHE A 38 -4.49 8.72 6.16
C PHE A 38 -5.70 9.62 5.85
N GLU A 39 -5.49 10.76 5.21
CA GLU A 39 -6.57 11.63 4.75
C GLU A 39 -7.50 10.93 3.76
N TYR A 40 -6.93 10.19 2.81
CA TYR A 40 -7.69 9.36 1.87
C TYR A 40 -8.50 8.30 2.61
N LEU A 41 -7.88 7.51 3.48
CA LEU A 41 -8.55 6.44 4.24
C LEU A 41 -9.65 6.98 5.17
N LYS A 42 -9.47 8.17 5.72
CA LYS A 42 -10.51 8.85 6.51
C LYS A 42 -11.74 9.16 5.66
N LYS A 43 -11.56 9.67 4.43
CA LYS A 43 -12.66 9.92 3.48
C LYS A 43 -13.37 8.63 3.08
N GLN A 44 -12.64 7.52 3.02
CA GLN A 44 -13.19 6.18 2.74
C GLN A 44 -13.91 5.56 3.97
N GLY A 45 -13.82 6.19 5.14
CA GLY A 45 -14.47 5.73 6.38
C GLY A 45 -13.73 4.62 7.12
N ILE A 46 -12.44 4.41 6.83
CA ILE A 46 -11.60 3.45 7.57
C ILE A 46 -11.34 3.97 8.98
N LYS A 47 -11.34 3.04 9.95
CA LYS A 47 -11.21 3.36 11.39
C LYS A 47 -10.01 2.70 12.07
N GLU A 48 -9.42 1.69 11.45
CA GLU A 48 -8.26 0.98 11.99
C GLU A 48 -7.33 0.60 10.83
N VAL A 49 -6.05 0.95 11.00
CA VAL A 49 -4.97 0.74 10.04
C VAL A 49 -3.84 -0.05 10.69
N ILE A 50 -3.28 -1.00 9.95
CA ILE A 50 -2.07 -1.73 10.30
C ILE A 50 -0.96 -1.19 9.40
N LEU A 51 0.04 -0.55 9.98
CA LEU A 51 1.24 -0.14 9.27
C LEU A 51 2.23 -1.31 9.31
N ALA A 52 2.46 -1.92 8.14
CA ALA A 52 3.51 -2.92 7.96
C ALA A 52 4.84 -2.20 7.78
N VAL A 53 5.63 -2.15 8.84
CA VAL A 53 6.81 -1.30 8.98
C VAL A 53 8.06 -2.15 9.22
N SER A 54 9.24 -1.63 8.88
CA SER A 54 10.50 -2.32 9.07
C SER A 54 11.57 -1.36 9.60
N TYR A 55 12.70 -1.23 8.93
CA TYR A 55 13.79 -0.33 9.27
C TYR A 55 13.30 1.12 9.51
N LYS A 56 13.69 1.71 10.65
CA LYS A 56 13.34 3.08 11.08
C LYS A 56 11.85 3.33 11.27
N TYR A 57 11.07 2.30 11.64
CA TYR A 57 9.65 2.46 11.94
C TYR A 57 9.37 3.42 13.09
N GLU A 58 10.33 3.61 13.99
CA GLU A 58 10.23 4.49 15.16
C GLU A 58 9.90 5.94 14.74
N VAL A 59 10.43 6.39 13.60
CA VAL A 59 10.12 7.72 13.04
C VAL A 59 8.64 7.83 12.64
N ILE A 60 8.08 6.76 12.07
CA ILE A 60 6.66 6.69 11.72
C ILE A 60 5.82 6.67 13.01
N GLN A 61 6.19 5.82 13.96
CA GLN A 61 5.46 5.68 15.22
C GLN A 61 5.51 6.95 16.05
N GLU A 62 6.61 7.68 16.04
CA GLU A 62 6.74 8.94 16.76
C GLU A 62 5.83 10.03 16.18
N TYR A 63 5.67 10.09 14.85
CA TYR A 63 4.80 11.08 14.21
C TYR A 63 3.32 10.73 14.34
N PHE A 64 2.96 9.47 14.02
CA PHE A 64 1.55 9.05 13.91
C PHE A 64 0.96 8.51 15.21
N LYS A 65 1.81 8.13 16.19
CA LYS A 65 1.39 7.53 17.48
C LYS A 65 0.42 6.35 17.26
N ASP A 66 -0.45 6.08 18.22
CA ASP A 66 -1.41 4.97 18.14
C ASP A 66 -2.75 5.38 17.48
N GLU A 67 -2.93 6.67 17.20
CA GLU A 67 -4.11 7.20 16.52
C GLU A 67 -3.76 8.48 15.75
N PHE A 68 -4.22 8.56 14.51
CA PHE A 68 -4.04 9.75 13.67
C PHE A 68 -5.31 10.05 12.89
N LEU A 69 -5.74 11.32 12.89
CA LEU A 69 -6.98 11.79 12.23
C LEU A 69 -8.27 11.02 12.62
N GLY A 70 -8.29 10.37 13.79
CA GLY A 70 -9.41 9.53 14.25
C GLY A 70 -9.37 8.09 13.73
N ILE A 71 -8.22 7.64 13.22
CA ILE A 71 -7.94 6.28 12.75
C ILE A 71 -6.97 5.63 13.73
N LYS A 72 -7.35 4.50 14.32
CA LYS A 72 -6.49 3.70 15.19
C LYS A 72 -5.38 3.03 14.40
N ILE A 73 -4.18 2.97 14.97
CA ILE A 73 -2.99 2.45 14.29
C ILE A 73 -2.44 1.27 15.08
N LYS A 74 -2.08 0.22 14.35
CA LYS A 74 -1.24 -0.87 14.84
C LYS A 74 0.01 -0.97 13.99
N TYR A 75 1.13 -1.30 14.61
CA TYR A 75 2.41 -1.45 13.95
C TYR A 75 2.75 -2.93 13.83
N SER A 76 2.78 -3.44 12.61
CA SER A 76 3.29 -4.77 12.29
C SER A 76 4.76 -4.63 11.94
N ILE A 77 5.63 -4.83 12.94
CA ILE A 77 7.08 -4.58 12.82
C ILE A 77 7.78 -5.82 12.29
N GLU A 78 8.35 -5.71 11.08
CA GLU A 78 9.21 -6.71 10.48
C GLU A 78 10.66 -6.55 10.97
N LYS A 79 11.19 -7.61 11.60
CA LYS A 79 12.59 -7.66 12.05
C LYS A 79 13.57 -7.95 10.91
N GLU A 80 13.11 -8.66 9.89
CA GLU A 80 13.86 -9.03 8.70
C GLU A 80 13.01 -8.76 7.46
N PRO A 81 13.59 -8.45 6.29
CA PRO A 81 12.83 -8.14 5.09
C PRO A 81 12.07 -9.38 4.59
N LEU A 82 10.75 -9.43 4.80
CA LEU A 82 9.91 -10.56 4.40
C LEU A 82 9.39 -10.45 2.94
N GLY A 83 9.70 -9.33 2.28
CA GLY A 83 9.10 -8.94 1.01
C GLY A 83 7.62 -8.61 1.14
N THR A 84 7.01 -8.12 0.06
CA THR A 84 5.62 -7.62 0.09
C THR A 84 4.61 -8.66 0.57
N GLY A 85 4.70 -9.90 0.08
CA GLY A 85 3.77 -10.96 0.50
C GLY A 85 3.93 -11.34 1.97
N GLY A 86 5.16 -11.38 2.48
CA GLY A 86 5.43 -11.68 3.88
C GLY A 86 4.98 -10.57 4.82
N ALA A 87 5.19 -9.31 4.44
CA ALA A 87 4.68 -8.14 5.14
C ALA A 87 3.16 -8.18 5.33
N ILE A 88 2.43 -8.47 4.24
CA ILE A 88 0.98 -8.63 4.27
C ILE A 88 0.60 -9.80 5.19
N LYS A 89 1.26 -10.95 5.06
CA LYS A 89 0.98 -12.14 5.88
C LYS A 89 1.17 -11.88 7.38
N GLU A 90 2.19 -11.13 7.76
CA GLU A 90 2.43 -10.75 9.15
C GLU A 90 1.35 -9.78 9.66
N ALA A 91 1.03 -8.76 8.87
CA ALA A 91 -0.01 -7.78 9.19
C ALA A 91 -1.41 -8.40 9.30
N LEU A 92 -1.70 -9.47 8.55
CA LEU A 92 -2.97 -10.20 8.61
C LEU A 92 -3.29 -10.75 10.00
N LYS A 93 -2.29 -10.97 10.88
CA LYS A 93 -2.51 -11.41 12.27
C LYS A 93 -3.33 -10.41 13.10
N PHE A 94 -3.36 -9.15 12.70
CA PHE A 94 -4.13 -8.09 13.37
C PHE A 94 -5.52 -7.86 12.73
N ILE A 95 -5.80 -8.54 11.61
CA ILE A 95 -7.04 -8.38 10.85
C ILE A 95 -8.10 -9.35 11.36
N LYS A 96 -9.32 -8.85 11.57
CA LYS A 96 -10.45 -9.65 12.07
C LYS A 96 -11.18 -10.38 10.95
N ASN A 97 -11.46 -9.67 9.85
CA ASN A 97 -12.20 -10.17 8.70
C ASN A 97 -11.40 -9.85 7.42
N GLU A 98 -11.87 -8.86 6.64
CA GLU A 98 -11.26 -8.38 5.41
C GLU A 98 -10.48 -7.09 5.65
N ALA A 99 -9.47 -6.86 4.80
CA ALA A 99 -8.70 -5.64 4.81
C ALA A 99 -8.39 -5.17 3.40
N TYR A 100 -8.32 -3.85 3.22
CA TYR A 100 -7.68 -3.25 2.06
C TYR A 100 -6.17 -3.28 2.24
N VAL A 101 -5.42 -3.49 1.16
CA VAL A 101 -3.95 -3.41 1.18
C VAL A 101 -3.52 -2.27 0.26
N LEU A 102 -2.74 -1.34 0.81
CA LEU A 102 -2.26 -0.16 0.11
C LEU A 102 -0.73 -0.09 0.16
N ASN A 103 -0.13 0.46 -0.88
CA ASN A 103 1.28 0.83 -0.85
C ASN A 103 1.45 2.13 -0.05
N GLY A 104 2.47 2.21 0.81
CA GLY A 104 2.79 3.41 1.58
C GLY A 104 3.47 4.52 0.78
N ASP A 105 3.62 4.36 -0.53
CA ASP A 105 4.32 5.28 -1.42
C ASP A 105 3.55 5.64 -2.70
N THR A 106 2.29 5.20 -2.78
CA THR A 106 1.42 5.41 -3.94
C THR A 106 0.01 5.72 -3.45
N ILE A 107 -0.61 6.75 -4.03
CA ILE A 107 -2.05 6.99 -3.86
C ILE A 107 -2.76 6.46 -5.10
N PHE A 108 -3.78 5.65 -4.87
CA PHE A 108 -4.68 5.19 -5.91
C PHE A 108 -6.10 5.60 -5.54
N ASP A 109 -6.54 6.73 -6.10
CA ASP A 109 -7.78 7.39 -5.73
C ASP A 109 -8.98 6.69 -6.36
N ILE A 110 -9.56 5.76 -5.60
CA ILE A 110 -10.72 4.97 -5.99
C ILE A 110 -11.74 4.93 -4.86
N ASP A 111 -12.96 4.48 -5.15
CA ASP A 111 -13.92 4.14 -4.11
C ASP A 111 -13.63 2.72 -3.60
N LEU A 112 -13.08 2.61 -2.39
CA LEU A 112 -12.70 1.32 -1.82
C LEU A 112 -13.89 0.39 -1.65
N LYS A 113 -15.12 0.91 -1.50
CA LYS A 113 -16.33 0.10 -1.35
C LYS A 113 -16.71 -0.63 -2.63
N LYS A 114 -16.18 -0.20 -3.79
CA LYS A 114 -16.39 -0.89 -5.08
C LYS A 114 -15.49 -2.12 -5.23
N LEU A 115 -14.47 -2.26 -4.39
CA LEU A 115 -13.65 -3.48 -4.37
C LEU A 115 -14.39 -4.55 -3.58
N ILE A 116 -14.95 -5.51 -4.32
CA ILE A 116 -15.69 -6.65 -3.78
C ILE A 116 -14.97 -7.94 -4.17
N LEU A 117 -14.88 -8.88 -3.22
CA LEU A 117 -14.17 -10.14 -3.44
C LEU A 117 -14.88 -11.08 -4.43
N ASN A 118 -16.20 -10.99 -4.59
CA ASN A 118 -16.99 -11.81 -5.52
C ASN A 118 -16.60 -13.30 -5.49
N ASN A 119 -16.65 -13.92 -4.30
CA ASN A 119 -16.21 -15.30 -4.00
C ASN A 119 -14.72 -15.61 -4.22
N SER A 120 -13.88 -14.60 -4.42
CA SER A 120 -12.42 -14.73 -4.51
C SER A 120 -11.75 -14.44 -3.17
N LYS A 121 -10.49 -14.84 -3.01
CA LYS A 121 -9.69 -14.50 -1.82
C LYS A 121 -9.02 -13.12 -1.92
N ILE A 122 -8.83 -12.63 -3.14
CA ILE A 122 -8.09 -11.38 -3.44
C ILE A 122 -8.83 -10.66 -4.57
N CYS A 123 -8.96 -9.34 -4.43
CA CYS A 123 -9.41 -8.42 -5.48
C CYS A 123 -8.30 -7.37 -5.67
N LEU A 124 -7.96 -7.06 -6.92
CA LEU A 124 -6.98 -6.04 -7.26
C LEU A 124 -7.66 -4.87 -7.96
N ALA A 125 -7.22 -3.66 -7.64
CA ALA A 125 -7.58 -2.46 -8.38
C ALA A 125 -6.47 -2.21 -9.42
N LEU A 126 -6.85 -2.15 -10.70
CA LEU A 126 -5.91 -2.02 -11.81
C LEU A 126 -6.01 -0.65 -12.47
N LYS A 127 -4.90 -0.16 -13.02
CA LYS A 127 -4.85 1.09 -13.78
C LYS A 127 -4.54 0.83 -15.25
N GLN A 128 -5.36 1.39 -16.15
CA GLN A 128 -5.02 1.44 -17.56
C GLN A 128 -3.86 2.44 -17.78
N MET A 129 -2.79 1.94 -18.39
CA MET A 129 -1.59 2.71 -18.73
C MET A 129 -1.31 2.60 -20.22
N ASN A 130 -0.59 3.61 -20.73
CA ASN A 130 -0.08 3.68 -22.10
C ASN A 130 1.43 3.94 -22.05
N ASP A 131 2.16 3.44 -23.06
CA ASP A 131 3.60 3.65 -23.29
C ASP A 131 4.48 3.55 -22.03
N PHE A 132 4.55 2.35 -21.44
CA PHE A 132 5.29 2.10 -20.20
C PHE A 132 6.11 0.82 -20.24
N ASP A 133 7.18 0.76 -19.46
CA ASP A 133 8.09 -0.39 -19.33
C ASP A 133 8.46 -0.71 -17.86
N ARG A 134 8.02 0.12 -16.90
CA ARG A 134 8.46 0.05 -15.50
C ARG A 134 7.61 -0.87 -14.61
N TYR A 135 6.47 -1.34 -15.10
CA TYR A 135 5.48 -2.09 -14.34
C TYR A 135 5.20 -3.44 -15.00
N GLY A 136 4.87 -4.44 -14.18
CA GLY A 136 4.27 -5.67 -14.69
C GLY A 136 2.85 -5.39 -15.19
N THR A 137 2.31 -6.29 -16.02
CA THR A 137 0.94 -6.17 -16.53
C THR A 137 0.06 -7.32 -16.09
N VAL A 138 -1.23 -7.04 -16.04
CA VAL A 138 -2.29 -8.00 -15.70
C VAL A 138 -3.19 -8.18 -16.90
N GLU A 139 -3.38 -9.43 -17.32
CA GLU A 139 -4.36 -9.79 -18.33
C GLU A 139 -5.61 -10.36 -17.67
N LEU A 140 -6.77 -9.87 -18.10
CA LEU A 140 -8.08 -10.31 -17.61
C LEU A 140 -8.77 -11.19 -18.64
N ASP A 141 -9.61 -12.11 -18.17
CA ASP A 141 -10.57 -12.80 -19.02
C ASP A 141 -11.85 -11.96 -19.25
N SER A 142 -12.81 -12.49 -20.01
CA SER A 142 -14.08 -11.80 -20.31
C SER A 142 -14.99 -11.58 -19.09
N LYS A 143 -14.68 -12.21 -17.95
CA LYS A 143 -15.39 -12.08 -16.68
C LYS A 143 -14.63 -11.23 -15.65
N ASN A 144 -13.55 -10.57 -16.07
CA ASN A 144 -12.66 -9.77 -15.22
C ASN A 144 -11.87 -10.57 -14.16
N TYR A 145 -11.67 -11.87 -14.38
CA TYR A 145 -10.72 -12.64 -13.58
C TYR A 145 -9.31 -12.54 -14.15
N ILE A 146 -8.32 -12.52 -13.27
CA ILE A 146 -6.91 -12.46 -13.66
C ILE A 146 -6.52 -13.78 -14.29
N LYS A 147 -6.06 -13.73 -15.55
CA LYS A 147 -5.56 -14.86 -16.30
C LYS A 147 -4.03 -14.98 -16.21
N LEU A 148 -3.33 -13.85 -16.23
CA LEU A 148 -1.87 -13.83 -16.31
C LEU A 148 -1.28 -12.56 -15.70
N PHE A 149 -0.16 -12.73 -15.00
CA PHE A 149 0.76 -11.65 -14.66
C PHE A 149 1.98 -11.73 -15.57
N LYS A 150 2.38 -10.61 -16.16
CA LYS A 150 3.61 -10.49 -16.95
C LYS A 150 4.57 -9.55 -16.25
N GLU A 151 5.84 -9.93 -16.22
CA GLU A 151 6.90 -9.07 -15.68
C GLU A 151 7.14 -7.87 -16.62
N LYS A 152 7.95 -6.92 -16.15
CA LYS A 152 8.21 -5.63 -16.80
C LYS A 152 8.74 -5.80 -18.22
N GLU A 153 7.96 -5.32 -19.18
CA GLU A 153 8.31 -5.20 -20.58
C GLU A 153 7.63 -3.96 -21.16
N PHE A 154 8.17 -3.41 -22.25
CA PHE A 154 7.53 -2.27 -22.90
C PHE A 154 6.15 -2.65 -23.43
N LYS A 155 5.15 -1.85 -23.08
CA LYS A 155 3.76 -1.97 -23.52
C LYS A 155 3.24 -0.64 -24.00
N LYS A 156 2.68 -0.65 -25.21
CA LYS A 156 1.93 0.50 -25.75
C LYS A 156 0.67 0.77 -24.93
N GLN A 157 0.00 -0.28 -24.46
CA GLN A 157 -1.18 -0.20 -23.61
C GLN A 157 -1.27 -1.46 -22.73
N GLY A 158 -1.72 -1.32 -21.48
CA GLY A 158 -1.92 -2.45 -20.57
C GLY A 158 -2.46 -2.05 -19.20
N LEU A 159 -3.04 -3.02 -18.50
CA LEU A 159 -3.46 -2.87 -17.10
C LEU A 159 -2.28 -3.20 -16.18
N ILE A 160 -2.04 -2.34 -15.19
CA ILE A 160 -1.04 -2.54 -14.13
C ILE A 160 -1.70 -2.64 -12.76
#